data_AF-A0A564Q7Z2-F1
#
_entry.id   AF-A0A564Q7Z2-F1
#
_cell.length_a   1.000
_cell.length_b   1.000
_cell.length_c   1.000
_cell.angle_alpha   90.00
_cell.angle_beta   90.00
_cell.angle_gamma   90.00
#
_symmetry.space_group_name_H-M   'P 1'
#
loop_
_entity.id
_entity.type
_entity.pdbx_description
1 polymer ?
#
loop_
_entity_poly.entity_id
_entity_poly.type
_entity_poly.pdbx_seq_one_letter_code
_entity_poly.pdbx_strand_id
1 'polypeptide(L)'
;MEDEQFVIFDLGCEQYGVEISQVREIIRPKDMTRIPNAPDYVEGVINLRGQVTTIINLGRRLGFPDKEKDKIKVTKKSSNMLNITRTSF
;
A
#
# COMPACT_ATOMS: atom_id res chain seq x y z
N MET A 1 -0.39 19.80 23.51
CA MET A 1 0.41 19.01 22.55
C MET A 1 -0.61 18.12 21.85
N GLU A 2 -0.74 18.23 20.54
CA GLU A 2 -1.57 17.27 19.79
C GLU A 2 -0.80 15.96 19.72
N ASP A 3 -1.46 14.84 20.08
CA ASP A 3 -0.87 13.52 19.97
C ASP A 3 -0.81 13.13 18.49
N GLU A 4 0.39 13.14 17.90
CA GLU A 4 0.60 12.67 16.53
C GLU A 4 0.49 11.14 16.49
N GLN A 5 -0.54 10.65 15.80
CA GLN A 5 -0.79 9.22 15.64
C GLN A 5 -0.23 8.71 14.31
N PHE A 6 0.47 7.57 14.37
CA PHE A 6 1.09 6.94 13.20
C PHE A 6 0.62 5.51 13.01
N VAL A 7 0.47 5.10 11.75
CA VAL A 7 0.39 3.70 11.36
C VAL A 7 1.80 3.21 11.09
N ILE A 8 2.25 2.29 11.93
CA ILE A 8 3.57 1.68 11.85
C ILE A 8 3.51 0.40 11.03
N PHE A 9 4.49 0.20 10.16
CA PHE A 9 4.54 -0.92 9.27
C PHE A 9 5.96 -1.31 8.84
N ASP A 10 6.15 -2.57 8.48
CA ASP A 10 7.46 -3.07 8.08
C ASP A 10 7.62 -3.03 6.56
N LEU A 11 8.82 -2.67 6.11
CA LEU A 11 9.21 -2.69 4.71
C LEU A 11 10.67 -3.14 4.59
N GLY A 12 10.88 -4.34 4.04
CA GLY A 12 12.21 -4.92 3.96
C GLY A 12 12.73 -5.36 5.33
N CYS A 13 13.75 -4.69 5.84
CA CYS A 13 14.34 -4.94 7.18
C CYS A 13 14.04 -3.83 8.18
N GLU A 14 13.35 -2.78 7.74
CA GLU A 14 13.17 -1.55 8.49
C GLU A 14 11.69 -1.30 8.77
N GLN A 15 11.44 -0.51 9.81
CA GLN A 15 10.10 -0.09 10.20
C GLN A 15 9.85 1.36 9.78
N TYR A 16 8.70 1.60 9.18
CA TYR A 16 8.26 2.90 8.70
C TYR A 16 6.96 3.31 9.37
N GLY A 17 6.71 4.62 9.40
CA GLY A 17 5.48 5.21 9.90
C GLY A 17 4.88 6.13 8.85
N VAL A 18 3.55 6.15 8.77
CA VAL A 18 2.82 7.25 8.14
C VAL A 18 1.87 7.85 9.16
N GLU A 19 1.64 9.15 9.09
CA GLU A 19 0.59 9.78 9.88
C GLU A 19 -0.77 9.14 9.61
N ILE A 20 -1.54 8.89 10.67
CA ILE A 20 -2.87 8.28 10.55
C ILE A 20 -3.82 9.17 9.71
N SER A 21 -3.59 10.48 9.71
CA SER A 21 -4.32 11.48 8.92
C SER A 21 -4.24 11.21 7.41
N GLN A 22 -3.14 10.59 6.95
CA GLN A 22 -2.88 10.26 5.55
C GLN A 22 -3.44 8.88 5.16
N VAL A 23 -3.87 8.08 6.15
CA VAL A 23 -4.39 6.72 5.93
C VAL A 23 -5.90 6.75 5.84
N ARG A 24 -6.41 6.53 4.62
CA ARG A 24 -7.86 6.45 4.40
C ARG A 24 -8.44 5.13 4.89
N GLU A 25 -7.82 4.00 4.53
CA GLU A 25 -8.29 2.68 4.93
C GLU A 25 -7.18 1.63 4.86
N ILE A 26 -7.30 0.62 5.73
CA ILE A 26 -6.45 -0.58 5.74
C ILE A 26 -7.30 -1.77 5.28
N ILE A 27 -6.98 -2.30 4.11
CA ILE A 27 -7.75 -3.38 3.46
C ILE A 27 -6.89 -4.60 3.18
N ARG A 28 -7.50 -5.76 2.94
CA ARG A 28 -6.84 -6.93 2.37
C ARG A 28 -7.51 -7.28 1.04
N PRO A 29 -6.92 -6.89 -0.11
CA PRO A 29 -7.56 -7.13 -1.39
C PRO A 29 -7.57 -8.62 -1.71
N LYS A 30 -8.77 -9.17 -1.97
CA LYS A 30 -8.97 -10.58 -2.36
C LYS A 30 -8.90 -10.79 -3.87
N ASP A 31 -9.43 -9.83 -4.64
CA ASP A 31 -9.54 -9.96 -6.11
C ASP A 31 -8.88 -8.76 -6.79
N MET A 32 -7.82 -9.04 -7.55
CA MET A 32 -7.01 -8.02 -8.21
C MET A 32 -6.93 -8.30 -9.71
N THR A 33 -7.26 -7.28 -10.51
CA THR A 33 -7.17 -7.34 -11.96
C THR A 33 -5.81 -6.81 -12.39
N ARG A 34 -5.04 -7.59 -13.15
CA ARG A 34 -3.73 -7.15 -13.66
C ARG A 34 -3.89 -6.04 -14.69
N ILE A 35 -2.97 -5.08 -14.67
CA ILE A 35 -2.87 -4.04 -15.70
C ILE A 35 -1.78 -4.49 -16.71
N PRO A 36 -2.11 -4.66 -17.99
CA PRO A 36 -1.13 -5.00 -19.02
C PRO A 36 -0.03 -3.93 -19.13
N ASN A 37 1.22 -4.36 -19.33
CA ASN A 37 2.40 -3.50 -19.51
C ASN A 37 2.66 -2.50 -18.36
N ALA A 38 2.10 -2.75 -17.18
CA ALA A 38 2.35 -1.90 -16.03
C ALA A 38 3.78 -2.13 -15.48
N PRO A 39 4.37 -1.12 -14.82
CA PRO A 39 5.61 -1.31 -14.08
C PRO A 39 5.51 -2.47 -13.08
N ASP A 40 6.65 -3.10 -12.79
CA ASP A 40 6.79 -4.24 -11.87
C ASP A 40 6.27 -3.99 -10.45
N TYR A 41 6.33 -2.74 -10.00
CA TYR A 41 5.78 -2.29 -8.73
C TYR A 41 4.25 -2.10 -8.75
N VAL A 42 3.59 -2.22 -9.90
CA VAL A 42 2.13 -2.16 -10.01
C VAL A 42 1.57 -3.58 -9.98
N GLU A 43 0.90 -3.91 -8.88
CA GLU A 43 0.30 -5.22 -8.66
C GLU A 43 -1.00 -5.39 -9.47
N GLY A 44 -1.72 -4.29 -9.72
CA GLY A 44 -2.95 -4.29 -10.53
C GLY A 44 -3.93 -3.22 -10.08
N VAL A 45 -5.22 -3.46 -10.34
CA VAL A 45 -6.34 -2.66 -9.81
C VAL A 45 -7.32 -3.52 -9.03
N ILE A 46 -8.02 -2.90 -8.09
CA ILE A 46 -9.18 -3.47 -7.39
C ILE A 46 -10.38 -2.55 -7.53
N ASN A 47 -11.59 -3.08 -7.38
CA ASN A 47 -12.76 -2.25 -7.14
C ASN A 47 -12.96 -2.09 -5.63
N LEU A 48 -12.79 -0.87 -5.13
CA LEU A 48 -12.96 -0.52 -3.74
C LEU A 48 -14.15 0.42 -3.61
N ARG A 49 -15.29 -0.12 -3.14
CA ARG A 49 -16.57 0.61 -2.96
C ARG A 49 -17.03 1.34 -4.23
N GLY A 50 -16.97 0.66 -5.37
CA GLY A 50 -17.36 1.21 -6.67
C GLY A 50 -16.28 2.05 -7.36
N GLN A 51 -15.11 2.23 -6.74
CA GLN A 51 -14.00 3.00 -7.31
C GLN A 51 -12.83 2.08 -7.69
N VAL A 52 -12.40 2.18 -8.94
CA VAL A 52 -11.20 1.49 -9.42
C VAL A 52 -9.97 2.11 -8.74
N THR A 53 -9.23 1.28 -8.02
CA THR A 53 -8.08 1.69 -7.20
C THR A 53 -6.85 0.87 -7.59
N THR A 54 -5.77 1.54 -7.98
CA THR A 54 -4.49 0.90 -8.35
C THR A 54 -3.72 0.46 -7.12
N ILE A 55 -3.28 -0.79 -7.13
CA ILE A 55 -2.42 -1.37 -6.10
C ILE A 55 -0.96 -1.27 -6.51
N ILE A 56 -0.15 -0.67 -5.65
CA ILE A 56 1.30 -0.53 -5.77
C ILE A 56 1.97 -1.36 -4.66
N ASN A 57 2.99 -2.11 -5.03
CA ASN A 57 3.95 -2.71 -4.11
C ASN A 57 5.02 -1.66 -3.76
N LEU A 58 4.98 -1.16 -2.52
CA LEU A 58 5.89 -0.12 -2.08
C LEU A 58 7.35 -0.61 -2.02
N GLY A 59 7.56 -1.88 -1.68
CA GLY A 59 8.88 -2.50 -1.63
C GLY A 59 9.57 -2.41 -2.99
N ARG A 60 8.93 -2.93 -4.03
CA ARG A 60 9.41 -2.81 -5.41
C ARG A 60 9.54 -1.36 -5.86
N ARG A 61 8.58 -0.50 -5.51
CA ARG A 61 8.61 0.92 -5.92
C ARG A 61 9.83 1.68 -5.40
N LEU A 62 10.29 1.31 -4.21
CA LEU A 62 11.44 1.90 -3.52
C LEU A 62 12.73 1.08 -3.68
N GLY A 63 12.69 -0.06 -4.37
CA GLY A 63 13.86 -0.90 -4.64
C GLY A 63 14.25 -1.85 -3.51
N PHE A 64 13.35 -2.15 -2.57
CA PHE A 64 13.58 -3.18 -1.56
C PHE A 64 13.43 -4.58 -2.17
N PRO A 65 14.28 -5.54 -1.75
CA PRO A 65 14.17 -6.93 -2.20
C PRO A 65 12.82 -7.52 -1.79
N ASP A 66 12.18 -8.24 -2.73
CA ASP A 66 10.89 -8.90 -2.48
C ASP A 66 11.05 -9.91 -1.33
N LYS A 67 10.46 -9.60 -0.16
CA LYS A 67 10.29 -10.55 0.93
C LYS A 67 8.87 -11.13 0.90
N GLU A 68 8.74 -12.43 1.12
CA GLU A 68 7.45 -13.15 1.15
C GLU A 68 6.43 -12.60 2.17
N LYS A 69 6.88 -11.80 3.16
CA LYS A 69 6.07 -11.31 4.27
C LYS A 69 5.61 -9.85 4.15
N ASP A 70 6.12 -9.09 3.19
CA ASP A 70 5.91 -7.63 3.14
C ASP A 70 4.80 -7.24 2.16
N LYS A 71 3.59 -7.75 2.36
CA LYS A 71 2.46 -7.34 1.50
C LYS A 71 1.80 -6.11 2.08
N ILE A 72 2.51 -4.98 1.96
CA ILE A 72 1.92 -3.66 2.15
C ILE A 72 1.61 -3.03 0.81
N LYS A 73 0.36 -3.28 0.41
CA LYS A 73 -0.26 -2.77 -0.81
C LYS A 73 -0.67 -1.32 -0.58
N VAL A 74 0.11 -0.43 -1.18
CA VAL A 74 -0.11 0.99 -1.15
C VAL A 74 -0.91 1.42 -2.38
N THR A 75 -1.88 2.32 -2.27
CA THR A 75 -2.56 2.87 -3.45
C THR A 75 -2.38 4.38 -3.49
N LYS A 76 -1.85 4.92 -4.58
CA LYS A 76 -1.75 6.36 -4.80
C LYS A 76 -2.92 6.83 -5.66
N LYS A 77 -3.74 7.76 -5.15
CA LYS A 77 -4.64 8.56 -6.00
C LYS A 77 -3.81 9.65 -6.69
N SER A 78 -4.21 10.08 -7.89
CA SER A 78 -3.66 11.23 -8.65
C SER A 78 -3.81 12.59 -7.95
N SER A 79 -3.99 12.62 -6.64
CA SER A 79 -3.97 13.80 -5.76
C SER A 79 -3.71 13.25 -4.34
N ASN A 80 -2.46 13.33 -3.88
CA ASN A 80 -1.96 13.06 -2.52
C ASN A 80 -2.81 12.19 -1.57
N MET A 81 -2.89 10.87 -1.77
CA MET A 81 -3.45 9.99 -0.72
C MET A 81 -2.90 8.57 -0.81
N LEU A 82 -2.51 8.01 0.35
CA LEU A 82 -1.81 6.73 0.53
C LEU A 82 -2.75 5.74 1.23
N ASN A 83 -3.27 4.73 0.53
CA ASN A 83 -3.86 3.58 1.23
C ASN A 83 -2.74 2.66 1.71
N ILE A 84 -2.84 2.05 2.90
CA ILE A 84 -1.83 1.10 3.41
C ILE A 84 -2.54 -0.21 3.73
N THR A 85 -2.06 -1.32 3.17
CA THR A 85 -2.60 -2.67 3.47
C THR A 85 -1.65 -3.36 4.44
N ARG A 86 -2.07 -3.84 5.62
CA ARG A 86 -1.20 -4.65 6.49
C ARG A 86 -1.34 -6.14 6.16
N THR A 87 -0.24 -6.84 5.90
CA THR A 87 -0.22 -8.31 5.84
C THR A 87 0.37 -8.90 7.12
N SER A 88 -0.53 -9.23 8.05
CA SER A 88 -0.46 -10.25 9.13
C SER A 88 0.57 -10.04 10.26
N PHE A 89 0.12 -9.74 11.49
CA PHE A 89 -0.14 -10.64 12.64
C PHE A 89 1.14 -11.05 13.39
#